data_AF-A0A3D4NLQ7-F1
#
_entry.id   AF-A0A3D4NLQ7-F1
#
_cell.length_a   1.000
_cell.length_b   1.000
_cell.length_c   1.000
_cell.angle_alpha   90.00
_cell.angle_beta   90.00
_cell.angle_gamma   90.00
#
_symmetry.space_group_name_H-M   'P 1'
#
loop_
_entity.id
_entity.type
_entity.pdbx_description
1 polymer ?
#
loop_
_entity_poly.entity_id
_entity_poly.type
_entity_poly.pdbx_seq_one_letter_code
_entity_poly.pdbx_strand_id
1 'polypeptide(L)'
;DAGDFLFVVAEPVRSVLLLAREGRWAAVRSVGTGDSDAALTALIGRESQLQASTSERPLSVYLHAPARIEVQPDVPGVHLRTLEEDRTGVRDALYVMSRAVA
;
A
#
# COMPACT_ATOMS: atom_id res chain seq x y z
N ASP A 1 1.41 -14.68 -14.72
CA ASP A 1 2.03 -14.62 -13.38
C ASP A 1 1.33 -13.68 -12.42
N ALA A 2 0.05 -13.92 -12.12
CA ALA A 2 -0.61 -13.23 -11.02
C ALA A 2 -0.17 -13.89 -9.70
N GLY A 3 1.09 -13.65 -9.32
CA GLY A 3 1.69 -14.19 -8.09
C GLY A 3 1.00 -13.69 -6.83
N ASP A 4 1.38 -14.25 -5.69
CA ASP A 4 0.89 -13.82 -4.39
C ASP A 4 1.46 -12.44 -4.05
N PHE A 5 0.60 -11.49 -3.69
CA PHE A 5 1.05 -10.14 -3.34
C PHE A 5 0.17 -9.46 -2.28
N LEU A 6 0.80 -8.51 -1.59
CA LEU A 6 0.13 -7.54 -0.72
C LEU A 6 0.25 -6.16 -1.37
N PHE A 7 -0.87 -5.54 -1.70
CA PHE A 7 -0.92 -4.15 -2.13
C PHE A 7 -1.35 -3.27 -0.96
N VAL A 8 -0.56 -2.25 -0.63
CA VAL A 8 -0.81 -1.32 0.46
C VAL A 8 -1.08 0.06 -0.10
N VAL A 9 -2.23 0.63 0.22
CA VAL A 9 -2.54 2.04 -0.02
C VAL A 9 -2.37 2.79 1.30
N ALA A 10 -1.34 3.62 1.40
CA ALA A 10 -1.05 4.45 2.56
C ALA A 10 -1.74 5.81 2.42
N GLU A 11 -2.97 5.88 2.91
CA GLU A 11 -3.79 7.08 2.96
C GLU A 11 -3.50 7.84 4.28
N PRO A 12 -3.82 9.14 4.38
CA PRO A 12 -3.69 9.85 5.65
C PRO A 12 -4.50 9.15 6.76
N VAL A 13 -3.85 8.87 7.89
CA VAL A 13 -4.42 8.27 9.11
C VAL A 13 -4.88 6.81 8.96
N ARG A 14 -4.82 6.23 7.76
CA ARG A 14 -5.21 4.83 7.53
C ARG A 14 -4.49 4.18 6.37
N SER A 15 -4.29 2.87 6.45
CA SER A 15 -3.81 2.07 5.33
C SER A 15 -4.83 1.03 4.91
N VAL A 16 -5.00 0.85 3.60
CA VAL A 16 -5.81 -0.24 3.02
C VAL A 16 -4.87 -1.31 2.49
N LEU A 17 -5.10 -2.55 2.89
CA LEU A 17 -4.32 -3.73 2.55
C LEU A 17 -5.17 -4.64 1.67
N LEU A 18 -4.71 -4.91 0.45
CA LEU A 18 -5.34 -5.83 -0.49
C LEU A 18 -4.42 -7.03 -0.69
N LEU A 19 -4.87 -8.20 -0.24
CA LEU A 19 -4.13 -9.46 -0.35
C LEU A 19 -4.65 -10.25 -1.53
N ALA A 20 -3.75 -10.64 -2.44
CA ALA A 20 -4.02 -11.62 -3.48
C ALA A 20 -3.21 -12.89 -3.25
N ARG A 21 -3.86 -14.04 -3.42
CA ARG A 21 -3.25 -15.37 -3.36
C ARG A 21 -3.75 -16.21 -4.52
N GLU A 22 -2.85 -16.93 -5.16
CA GLU A 22 -3.14 -17.84 -6.27
C GLU A 22 -3.92 -17.16 -7.40
N GLY A 23 -3.59 -15.90 -7.69
CA GLY A 23 -4.28 -15.09 -8.70
C GLY A 23 -5.71 -14.66 -8.32
N ARG A 24 -6.10 -14.76 -7.05
CA ARG A 24 -7.43 -14.36 -6.55
C ARG A 24 -7.30 -13.39 -5.38
N TRP A 25 -8.26 -12.47 -5.24
CA TRP A 25 -8.35 -11.64 -4.04
C TRP A 25 -8.74 -12.51 -2.84
N ALA A 26 -7.93 -12.46 -1.80
CA ALA A 26 -8.12 -13.23 -0.59
C ALA A 26 -8.68 -12.38 0.55
N ALA A 27 -8.26 -11.11 0.67
CA ALA A 27 -8.75 -10.21 1.70
C ALA A 27 -8.56 -8.73 1.33
N VAL A 28 -9.43 -7.89 1.90
CA VAL A 28 -9.27 -6.43 1.94
C VAL A 28 -9.46 -5.98 3.38
N ARG A 29 -8.52 -5.18 3.91
CA ARG A 29 -8.57 -4.66 5.28
C ARG A 29 -8.22 -3.18 5.29
N SER A 30 -8.89 -2.41 6.14
CA SER A 30 -8.51 -1.02 6.45
C SER A 30 -8.04 -0.95 7.90
N VAL A 31 -6.89 -0.33 8.12
CA VAL A 31 -6.22 -0.25 9.43
C VAL A 31 -5.86 1.19 9.70
N GLY A 32 -6.34 1.74 10.82
CA GLY A 32 -5.88 3.04 11.32
C GLY A 32 -4.40 2.95 11.68
N THR A 33 -3.57 3.83 11.10
CA THR A 33 -2.12 3.84 11.33
C THR A 33 -1.61 5.28 11.25
N GLY A 34 -0.45 5.53 11.86
CA GLY A 34 0.20 6.85 11.77
C GLY A 34 0.80 7.11 10.40
N ASP A 35 1.02 8.39 10.09
CA ASP A 35 1.53 8.87 8.80
C ASP A 35 3.06 8.91 8.74
N SER A 36 3.77 7.93 9.33
CA SER A 36 5.23 7.83 9.27
C SER A 36 5.72 6.56 8.56
N ASP A 37 6.93 6.61 8.01
CA ASP A 37 7.55 5.44 7.36
C ASP A 37 7.80 4.31 8.37
N ALA A 38 8.08 4.66 9.64
CA ALA A 38 8.16 3.71 10.74
C ALA A 38 6.82 3.00 11.00
N ALA A 39 5.71 3.73 10.96
CA ALA A 39 4.37 3.15 11.12
C ALA A 39 4.01 2.22 9.95
N LEU A 40 4.32 2.62 8.71
CA LEU A 40 4.13 1.79 7.52
C LEU A 40 5.01 0.53 7.57
N THR A 41 6.29 0.67 7.91
CA THR A 41 7.23 -0.45 8.07
C THR A 41 6.73 -1.45 9.11
N ALA A 42 6.27 -0.96 10.27
CA ALA A 42 5.72 -1.81 11.32
C ALA A 42 4.43 -2.52 10.89
N LEU A 43 3.54 -1.84 10.17
CA LEU A 43 2.32 -2.41 9.64
C LEU A 43 2.61 -3.53 8.62
N ILE A 44 3.47 -3.25 7.65
CA ILE A 44 3.85 -4.21 6.61
C ILE A 44 4.56 -5.40 7.23
N GLY A 45 5.52 -5.18 8.14
CA GLY A 45 6.22 -6.25 8.83
C GLY A 45 5.28 -7.18 9.60
N ARG A 46 4.30 -6.63 10.34
CA ARG A 46 3.28 -7.42 11.03
C ARG A 46 2.42 -8.23 10.05
N GLU A 47 1.96 -7.62 8.96
CA GLU A 47 1.15 -8.35 7.98
C GLU A 47 1.97 -9.46 7.30
N SER A 48 3.21 -9.20 6.90
CA SER A 48 4.10 -10.22 6.34
C SER A 48 4.28 -11.40 7.30
N GLN A 49 4.43 -11.15 8.61
CA GLN A 49 4.51 -12.21 9.62
C GLN A 49 3.23 -13.04 9.71
N LEU A 50 2.05 -12.39 9.74
CA LEU A 50 0.75 -13.08 9.76
C LEU A 50 0.53 -13.91 8.50
N GLN A 51 1.01 -13.44 7.35
CA GLN A 51 0.90 -14.17 6.11
C GLN A 51 1.88 -15.35 6.03
N ALA A 52 3.08 -15.21 6.59
CA ALA A 52 4.06 -16.28 6.67
C ALA A 52 3.58 -17.46 7.55
N SER A 53 2.77 -17.20 8.59
CA SER A 53 2.16 -18.29 9.38
C SER A 53 1.05 -19.04 8.64
N THR A 54 0.53 -18.47 7.54
CA THR A 54 -0.56 -19.05 6.74
C THR A 54 -0.05 -19.75 5.48
N SER A 55 1.07 -19.29 4.92
CA SER A 55 1.66 -19.83 3.68
C SER A 55 3.15 -19.53 3.62
N GLU A 56 3.95 -20.52 3.17
CA GLU A 56 5.39 -20.36 2.96
C GLU A 56 5.74 -19.63 1.66
N ARG A 57 4.76 -19.41 0.77
CA ARG A 57 4.97 -18.63 -0.46
C ARG A 57 5.22 -17.15 -0.13
N PRO A 58 6.37 -16.58 -0.54
CA PRO A 58 6.69 -15.19 -0.28
C PRO A 58 5.69 -14.26 -0.98
N LEU A 59 5.44 -13.11 -0.35
CA LEU A 59 4.56 -12.06 -0.88
C LEU A 59 5.41 -10.93 -1.45
N SER A 60 5.17 -10.58 -2.71
CA SER A 60 5.59 -9.28 -3.22
C SER A 60 4.77 -8.19 -2.54
N VAL A 61 5.41 -7.15 -2.01
CA VAL A 61 4.71 -6.02 -1.37
C VAL A 61 4.76 -4.82 -2.30
N TYR A 62 3.60 -4.29 -2.65
CA TYR A 62 3.46 -3.06 -3.42
C TYR A 62 2.91 -1.96 -2.51
N LEU A 63 3.44 -0.75 -2.62
CA LEU A 63 3.03 0.39 -1.80
C LEU A 63 2.67 1.58 -2.69
N HIS A 64 1.46 2.09 -2.51
CA HIS A 64 1.01 3.37 -3.05
C HIS A 64 0.76 4.35 -1.90
N ALA A 65 1.41 5.51 -1.90
CA ALA A 65 1.30 6.50 -0.84
C ALA A 65 0.96 7.89 -1.42
N PRO A 66 -0.30 8.12 -1.82
CA PRO A 66 -0.70 9.30 -2.60
C PRO A 66 -0.52 10.63 -1.85
N ALA A 67 -0.48 10.62 -0.52
CA ALA A 67 -0.25 11.84 0.28
C ALA A 67 1.25 12.18 0.46
N ARG A 68 2.16 11.31 0.03
CA ARG A 68 3.62 11.45 0.22
C ARG A 68 4.30 11.87 -1.09
N ILE A 69 3.84 12.99 -1.65
CA ILE A 69 4.26 13.47 -2.98
C ILE A 69 5.66 14.11 -2.93
N GLU A 70 5.96 14.89 -1.89
CA GLU A 70 7.23 15.63 -1.79
C GLU A 70 8.39 14.75 -1.30
N VAL A 71 8.09 13.78 -0.43
CA VAL A 71 9.05 12.82 0.12
C VAL A 71 8.46 11.44 -0.08
N GLN A 72 9.03 10.68 -1.01
CA GLN A 72 8.62 9.30 -1.22
C GLN A 72 8.92 8.47 0.04
N PRO A 73 8.03 7.54 0.43
CA PRO A 73 8.24 6.72 1.61
C PRO A 73 9.48 5.82 1.44
N ASP A 74 10.36 5.84 2.43
CA ASP A 74 11.52 4.95 2.51
C ASP A 74 11.17 3.72 3.36
N VAL A 75 10.57 2.73 2.70
CA VAL A 75 10.15 1.47 3.34
C VAL A 75 10.90 0.31 2.67
N PRO A 76 11.76 -0.43 3.40
CA PRO A 76 12.54 -1.52 2.82
C PRO A 76 11.68 -2.64 2.24
N GLY A 77 12.10 -3.19 1.10
CA GLY A 77 11.52 -4.41 0.52
C GLY A 77 10.16 -4.23 -0.17
N VAL A 78 9.68 -2.99 -0.34
CA VAL A 78 8.43 -2.71 -1.06
C VAL A 78 8.72 -2.20 -2.47
N HIS A 79 7.79 -2.51 -3.38
CA HIS A 79 7.74 -1.92 -4.70
C HIS A 79 6.83 -0.69 -4.66
N LEU A 80 7.42 0.50 -4.70
CA LEU A 80 6.64 1.74 -4.80
C LEU A 80 5.88 1.79 -6.12
N ARG A 81 4.60 2.16 -6.04
CA ARG A 81 3.70 2.39 -7.16
C ARG A 81 3.09 3.76 -7.02
N THR A 82 3.38 4.62 -7.99
CA THR A 82 2.72 5.91 -8.17
C THR A 82 1.72 5.76 -9.30
N LEU A 83 0.57 6.40 -9.15
CA LEU A 83 -0.30 6.65 -10.29
C LEU A 83 0.27 7.87 -11.01
N GLU A 84 0.22 7.90 -12.35
CA GLU A 84 0.60 9.09 -13.09
C GLU A 84 -0.32 10.25 -12.64
N GLU A 85 0.26 11.30 -12.08
CA GLU A 85 -0.50 12.47 -11.65
C GLU A 85 -1.15 13.14 -12.87
N ASP A 86 -2.46 13.33 -12.80
CA ASP A 86 -3.19 14.10 -13.79
C ASP A 86 -2.67 15.55 -13.77
N ARG A 87 -2.44 16.14 -14.95
CA ARG A 87 -1.68 17.40 -15.22
C ARG A 87 -2.23 18.68 -14.55
N THR A 88 -3.16 18.55 -13.63
CA THR A 88 -3.91 19.63 -12.98
C THR A 88 -3.08 20.44 -11.97
N GLY A 89 -1.91 19.93 -11.53
CA GLY A 89 -1.00 20.63 -10.63
C GLY A 89 -1.51 20.81 -9.19
N VAL A 90 -2.64 20.18 -8.83
CA VAL A 90 -3.24 20.24 -7.49
C VAL A 90 -2.57 19.22 -6.57
N ARG A 91 -1.96 19.69 -5.48
CA ARG A 91 -1.21 18.88 -4.49
C ARG A 91 -2.02 18.54 -3.24
N ASP A 92 -3.32 18.31 -3.38
CA ASP A 92 -4.18 17.88 -2.27
C ASP A 92 -4.38 16.36 -2.35
N ALA A 93 -3.99 15.64 -1.28
CA ALA A 93 -4.04 14.18 -1.24
C ALA A 93 -5.46 13.62 -1.41
N LEU A 94 -6.47 14.27 -0.83
CA LEU A 94 -7.87 13.83 -0.95
C LEU A 94 -8.39 14.09 -2.36
N TYR A 95 -7.99 15.21 -2.96
CA TYR A 95 -8.29 15.49 -4.37
C TYR A 95 -7.65 14.45 -5.30
N VAL A 96 -6.35 14.16 -5.16
CA VAL A 96 -5.64 13.15 -5.95
C VAL A 96 -6.30 11.78 -5.82
N MET A 97 -6.65 11.37 -4.59
CA MET A 97 -7.37 10.11 -4.35
C MET A 97 -8.75 10.07 -5.02
N SER A 98 -9.51 11.17 -4.98
CA SER A 98 -10.83 11.25 -5.62
C SER A 98 -10.78 11.04 -7.14
N ARG A 99 -9.67 11.42 -7.79
CA ARG A 99 -9.48 11.26 -9.24
C ARG A 99 -9.14 9.82 -9.65
N ALA A 100 -8.58 9.02 -8.76
CA ALA A 100 -8.24 7.61 -9.04
C ALA A 100 -9.48 6.70 -9.14
N VAL A 101 -10.65 7.16 -8.66
CA VAL A 101 -11.90 6.39 -8.60
C VAL A 101 -12.93 6.86 -9.65
N ALA A 102 -12.61 7.93 -10.40
CA ALA A 102 -13.51 8.57 -11.36
C ALA A 102 -13.53 7.89 -12.73
#